data_AF-A0A9E7GF76-F1
#
_entry.id   AF-A0A9E7GF76-F1
#
_cell.length_a   1.000
_cell.length_b   1.000
_cell.length_c   1.000
_cell.angle_alpha   90.00
_cell.angle_beta   90.00
_cell.angle_gamma   90.00
#
_symmetry.space_group_name_H-M   'P 1'
#
loop_
_entity.id
_entity.type
_entity.pdbx_description
1 polymer ?
#
loop_
_entity_poly.entity_id
_entity_poly.type
_entity_poly.pdbx_seq_one_letter_code
_entity_poly.pdbx_strand_id
1 'polypeptide(L)'
;MEDKVVVTKKVVLKHYIPDGPATESDMELAATDALRLRLPPGSTAVLVKNLYLSCDPYMRSRMTKHDEPSYVDDFVPGTPMPIYSVVVAVVVSLRFSISIY
;
A
#
# COMPACT_ATOMS: atom_id res chain seq x y z
N MET A 1 17.29 -16.56 -14.18
CA MET A 1 16.95 -15.65 -13.08
C MET A 1 15.80 -16.31 -12.34
N GLU A 2 16.01 -16.73 -11.10
CA GLU A 2 15.01 -17.52 -10.35
C GLU A 2 13.77 -16.69 -10.03
N ASP A 3 12.59 -17.30 -10.13
CA ASP A 3 11.32 -16.68 -9.71
C ASP A 3 11.26 -16.62 -8.18
N LYS A 4 11.91 -15.61 -7.61
CA LYS A 4 11.93 -15.38 -6.16
C LYS A 4 10.53 -15.06 -5.67
N VAL A 5 9.96 -15.95 -4.87
CA VAL A 5 8.70 -15.75 -4.14
C VAL A 5 9.02 -15.07 -2.80
N VAL A 6 8.24 -14.05 -2.44
CA VAL A 6 8.30 -13.42 -1.12
C VAL A 6 6.92 -13.38 -0.47
N VAL A 7 6.88 -13.54 0.85
CA VAL A 7 5.66 -13.35 1.64
C VAL A 7 5.42 -11.84 1.79
N THR A 8 4.26 -11.38 1.35
CA THR A 8 3.81 -10.00 1.59
C THR A 8 2.79 -9.95 2.71
N LYS A 9 2.87 -8.88 3.52
CA LYS A 9 1.85 -8.51 4.52
C LYS A 9 1.13 -7.27 4.00
N LYS A 10 -0.17 -7.19 4.24
CA LYS A 10 -1.03 -6.09 3.77
C LYS A 10 -1.87 -5.60 4.94
N VAL A 11 -2.24 -4.32 4.93
CA VAL A 11 -3.22 -3.77 5.88
C VAL A 11 -4.51 -3.52 5.12
N VAL A 12 -5.61 -4.01 5.68
CA VAL A 12 -6.94 -4.03 5.06
C VAL A 12 -7.92 -3.32 5.98
N LEU A 13 -8.82 -2.53 5.39
CA LEU A 13 -9.98 -1.98 6.09
C LEU A 13 -11.05 -3.07 6.18
N LYS A 14 -11.55 -3.39 7.38
CA LYS A 14 -12.49 -4.51 7.56
C LYS A 14 -13.93 -4.14 7.20
N HIS A 15 -14.30 -2.89 7.47
CA HIS A 15 -15.64 -2.35 7.23
C HIS A 15 -15.58 -0.83 7.12
N TYR A 16 -16.61 -0.20 6.56
CA TYR A 16 -16.73 1.26 6.55
C TYR A 16 -16.98 1.79 7.97
N ILE A 17 -16.32 2.88 8.33
CA ILE A 17 -16.48 3.56 9.61
C ILE A 17 -17.45 4.73 9.40
N PRO A 18 -18.69 4.70 9.93
CA PRO A 18 -19.68 5.75 9.67
C PRO A 18 -19.20 7.10 10.21
N ASP A 19 -19.14 7.26 11.54
CA ASP A 19 -18.76 8.49 12.22
C ASP A 19 -17.69 8.22 13.30
N GLY A 20 -16.95 9.26 13.68
CA GLY A 20 -15.99 9.21 14.78
C GLY A 20 -14.56 8.77 14.41
N PRO A 21 -13.67 8.60 15.41
CA PRO A 21 -12.27 8.23 15.18
C PRO A 21 -12.16 6.79 14.67
N ALA A 22 -11.19 6.53 13.80
CA ALA A 22 -10.82 5.16 13.44
C ALA A 22 -10.00 4.52 14.57
N THR A 23 -10.19 3.22 14.77
CA THR A 23 -9.50 2.41 15.78
C THR A 23 -8.67 1.31 15.13
N GLU A 24 -7.74 0.73 15.89
CA GLU A 24 -6.94 -0.42 15.43
C GLU A 24 -7.79 -1.65 15.08
N SER A 25 -9.00 -1.77 15.68
CA SER A 25 -9.91 -2.92 15.45
C SER A 25 -10.64 -2.87 14.11
N ASP A 26 -10.66 -1.71 13.45
CA ASP A 26 -11.28 -1.49 12.15
C ASP A 26 -10.35 -1.91 11.00
N MET A 27 -9.05 -2.05 11.29
CA MET A 27 -8.03 -2.54 10.38
C MET A 27 -7.64 -3.98 10.72
N GLU A 28 -7.10 -4.70 9.75
CA GLU A 28 -6.43 -5.99 9.97
C GLU A 28 -5.13 -6.11 9.20
N LEU A 29 -4.17 -6.83 9.80
CA LEU A 29 -2.95 -7.25 9.14
C LEU A 29 -3.21 -8.54 8.34
N ALA A 30 -3.81 -8.39 7.16
CA ALA A 30 -4.00 -9.50 6.22
C ALA A 30 -2.65 -10.10 5.82
N ALA A 31 -2.49 -11.40 6.08
CA ALA A 31 -1.24 -12.11 5.90
C ALA A 31 -1.26 -13.03 4.67
N THR A 32 -0.13 -13.08 3.97
CA THR A 32 0.32 -14.21 3.14
C THR A 32 -0.22 -14.28 1.71
N ASP A 33 0.00 -13.22 0.92
CA ASP A 33 0.15 -13.41 -0.53
C ASP A 33 1.62 -13.70 -0.89
N ALA A 34 1.82 -14.83 -1.55
CA ALA A 34 3.09 -15.28 -2.11
C ALA A 34 3.37 -14.53 -3.42
N LEU A 35 4.01 -13.36 -3.32
CA LEU A 35 4.31 -12.52 -4.46
C LEU A 35 5.56 -13.02 -5.19
N ARG A 36 5.42 -13.39 -6.46
CA ARG A 36 6.56 -13.61 -7.37
C ARG A 36 7.16 -12.25 -7.72
N LEU A 37 8.47 -12.09 -7.53
CA LEU A 37 9.19 -10.85 -7.85
C LEU A 37 9.47 -10.70 -9.35
N ARG A 38 8.44 -10.87 -10.18
CA ARG A 38 8.51 -10.83 -11.64
C ARG A 38 7.21 -10.32 -12.24
N LEU A 39 7.32 -9.41 -13.19
CA LEU A 39 6.20 -8.88 -13.94
C LEU A 39 5.88 -9.75 -15.16
N PRO A 40 4.61 -9.81 -15.61
CA PRO A 40 4.25 -10.45 -16.87
C PRO A 40 5.00 -9.84 -18.06
N PRO A 41 5.37 -10.63 -19.09
CA PRO A 41 5.94 -10.09 -20.33
C PRO A 41 5.00 -9.05 -20.97
N GLY A 42 5.57 -7.93 -21.44
CA GLY A 42 4.79 -6.83 -22.02
C GLY A 42 4.08 -5.92 -21.00
N SER A 43 4.21 -6.18 -19.69
CA SER A 43 3.68 -5.27 -18.66
C SER A 43 4.50 -3.99 -18.56
N THR A 44 3.80 -2.84 -18.50
CA THR A 44 4.37 -1.52 -18.22
C THR A 44 4.40 -1.18 -16.72
N ALA A 45 3.97 -2.10 -15.86
CA ALA A 45 3.95 -1.90 -14.42
C ALA A 45 5.37 -1.83 -13.82
N VAL A 46 5.47 -1.32 -12.59
CA VAL A 46 6.69 -1.35 -11.78
C VAL A 46 6.43 -2.12 -10.50
N LEU A 47 7.27 -3.10 -10.20
CA LEU A 47 7.23 -3.80 -8.91
C LEU A 47 8.09 -3.04 -7.90
N VAL A 48 7.45 -2.49 -6.87
CA VAL A 48 8.10 -1.72 -5.81
C VAL A 48 8.18 -2.50 -4.50
N LYS A 49 9.22 -2.23 -3.70
CA LYS A 49 9.28 -2.62 -2.29
C LYS A 49 9.01 -1.37 -1.46
N ASN A 50 7.83 -1.30 -0.86
CA ASN A 50 7.49 -0.19 0.04
C ASN A 50 8.45 -0.21 1.25
N LEU A 51 9.10 0.92 1.51
CA LEU A 51 10.07 1.08 2.60
C LEU A 51 9.45 1.81 3.80
N TYR A 52 8.55 2.75 3.53
CA TYR A 52 7.96 3.65 4.52
C TYR A 52 6.49 3.91 4.22
N LEU A 53 5.80 4.51 5.19
CA LEU A 53 4.40 4.88 5.16
C LEU A 53 4.20 6.20 5.97
N SER A 54 3.40 7.17 5.49
CA SER A 54 2.86 8.35 6.22
C SER A 54 1.39 8.10 6.55
N CYS A 55 0.92 8.71 7.64
CA CYS A 55 -0.48 8.62 8.06
C CYS A 55 -1.10 10.02 7.91
N ASP A 56 -1.69 10.29 6.75
CA ASP A 56 -2.20 11.62 6.42
C ASP A 56 -3.68 11.78 6.84
N PRO A 57 -4.11 12.93 7.40
CA PRO A 57 -5.47 13.09 7.94
C PRO A 57 -6.61 12.80 6.95
N TYR A 58 -6.40 13.05 5.65
CA TYR A 58 -7.41 12.80 4.61
C TYR A 58 -7.79 11.32 4.49
N MET A 59 -6.89 10.40 4.91
CA MET A 59 -7.15 8.95 4.86
C MET A 59 -8.37 8.56 5.70
N ARG A 60 -8.68 9.28 6.78
CA ARG A 60 -9.88 8.98 7.61
C ARG A 60 -11.16 9.16 6.83
N SER A 61 -11.29 10.22 6.01
CA SER A 61 -12.51 10.44 5.21
C SER A 61 -12.78 9.23 4.31
N ARG A 62 -11.74 8.72 3.63
CA ARG A 62 -11.82 7.55 2.73
C ARG A 62 -12.18 6.23 3.43
N MET A 63 -12.24 6.18 4.77
CA MET A 63 -12.72 5.01 5.53
C MET A 63 -14.24 5.05 5.76
N THR A 64 -14.88 6.19 5.55
CA THR A 64 -16.34 6.33 5.47
C THR A 64 -16.78 6.04 4.03
N LYS A 65 -17.97 5.49 3.85
CA LYS A 65 -18.59 5.37 2.52
C LYS A 65 -19.35 6.66 2.21
N HIS A 66 -19.03 7.33 1.11
CA HIS A 66 -19.77 8.47 0.61
C HIS A 66 -20.79 8.01 -0.44
N ASP A 67 -22.01 8.59 -0.40
CA ASP A 67 -23.02 8.36 -1.44
C ASP A 67 -22.80 9.26 -2.67
N GLU A 68 -22.10 10.39 -2.50
CA GLU A 68 -21.61 11.26 -3.57
C GLU A 68 -20.09 11.10 -3.76
N PRO A 69 -19.57 11.08 -5.00
CA PRO A 69 -18.14 10.89 -5.25
C PRO A 69 -17.30 12.09 -4.78
N SER A 70 -16.28 11.81 -3.98
CA SER A 70 -15.26 12.79 -3.57
C SER A 70 -14.16 12.93 -4.63
N TYR A 71 -13.19 13.81 -4.39
CA TYR A 71 -12.03 14.02 -5.26
C TYR A 71 -11.00 12.86 -5.21
N VAL A 72 -11.17 11.91 -4.30
CA VAL A 72 -10.48 10.61 -4.25
C VAL A 72 -11.48 9.54 -3.82
N ASP A 73 -11.46 8.38 -4.48
CA ASP A 73 -12.33 7.24 -4.17
C ASP A 73 -12.17 6.71 -2.74
N ASP A 74 -13.24 6.17 -2.16
CA ASP A 74 -13.22 5.52 -0.86
C ASP A 74 -12.36 4.24 -0.86
N PHE A 75 -11.90 3.83 0.32
CA PHE A 75 -11.31 2.52 0.51
C PHE A 75 -12.38 1.44 0.41
N VAL A 76 -12.10 0.36 -0.34
CA VAL A 76 -13.00 -0.79 -0.45
C VAL A 76 -12.66 -1.78 0.68
N PRO A 77 -13.60 -2.08 1.61
CA PRO A 77 -13.35 -3.04 2.68
C PRO A 77 -12.99 -4.43 2.14
N GLY A 78 -12.13 -5.16 2.87
CA GLY A 78 -11.57 -6.44 2.44
C GLY A 78 -10.46 -6.33 1.38
N THR A 79 -10.21 -5.15 0.81
CA THR A 79 -9.10 -4.92 -0.13
C THR A 79 -7.88 -4.29 0.55
N PRO A 80 -6.65 -4.49 0.03
CA PRO A 80 -5.47 -3.78 0.51
C PRO A 80 -5.65 -2.28 0.30
N MET A 81 -5.54 -1.48 1.36
CA MET A 81 -5.75 -0.03 1.24
C MET A 81 -4.79 0.57 0.20
N PRO A 82 -5.28 1.28 -0.84
CA PRO A 82 -4.43 1.82 -1.89
C PRO A 82 -3.50 2.92 -1.34
N ILE A 83 -2.21 2.60 -1.36
CA ILE A 83 -1.05 3.35 -0.84
C ILE A 83 -0.71 4.47 -1.84
N TYR A 84 -1.28 5.67 -1.70
CA TYR A 84 -1.10 6.74 -2.70
C TYR A 84 0.18 7.57 -2.55
N SER A 85 0.64 7.87 -1.34
CA SER A 85 1.98 8.43 -1.08
C SER A 85 2.24 8.45 0.41
N VAL A 86 3.30 7.77 0.84
CA VAL A 86 3.28 7.22 2.20
C VAL A 86 4.76 7.20 2.66
N VAL A 87 5.23 8.24 3.42
CA VAL A 87 6.67 8.51 3.71
C VAL A 87 6.98 8.93 5.17
N VAL A 88 8.03 8.32 5.75
CA VAL A 88 8.88 8.85 6.84
C VAL A 88 10.34 8.50 6.50
N ALA A 89 11.30 9.41 6.66
CA ALA A 89 12.68 9.17 6.24
C ALA A 89 13.56 8.58 7.36
N VAL A 90 14.31 7.51 7.06
CA VAL A 90 15.60 7.19 7.71
C VAL A 90 16.61 6.86 6.62
N VAL A 91 17.69 7.64 6.53
CA VAL A 91 18.75 7.44 5.53
C VAL A 91 19.57 6.19 5.85
N VAL A 92 19.65 5.25 4.91
CA VAL A 92 20.64 4.15 4.95
C VAL A 92 21.33 4.00 3.59
N SER A 93 22.44 4.71 3.43
CA SER A 93 23.54 4.51 2.46
C SER A 93 23.17 4.17 1.00
N LEU A 94 23.13 5.18 0.14
CA LEU A 94 23.16 4.99 -1.32
C LEU A 94 24.60 4.74 -1.80
N ARG A 95 24.87 3.52 -2.28
CA ARG A 95 26.02 3.26 -3.18
C ARG A 95 25.52 3.11 -4.61
N PHE A 96 25.60 4.19 -5.38
CA PHE A 96 25.53 4.10 -6.83
C PHE A 96 26.88 3.63 -7.37
N SER A 97 26.84 2.64 -8.27
CA SER A 97 27.92 2.35 -9.21
C SER A 97 27.30 2.24 -10.58
N ILE A 98 27.59 3.21 -11.44
CA ILE A 98 27.23 3.19 -12.85
C ILE A 98 28.55 3.10 -13.59
N SER A 99 28.84 1.93 -14.15
CA SER A 99 29.94 1.76 -15.08
C SER A 99 29.42 2.08 -16.48
N ILE A 100 30.02 3.09 -17.10
CA ILE A 100 29.83 3.45 -18.51
C ILE A 100 31.17 3.19 -19.19
N TYR A 101 31.14 2.59 -20.38
CA TYR A 101 32.28 2.56 -21.30
C TYR A 101 32.41 3.90 -22.02
#